data_AF-A0A1S1YSQ8-F1
#
_entry.id   AF-A0A1S1YSQ8-F1
#
_cell.length_a   1.000
_cell.length_b   1.000
_cell.length_c   1.000
_cell.angle_alpha   90.00
_cell.angle_beta   90.00
_cell.angle_gamma   90.00
#
_symmetry.space_group_name_H-M   'P 1'
#
loop_
_entity.id
_entity.type
_entity.pdbx_description
1 polymer ?
#
loop_
_entity_poly.entity_id
_entity_poly.type
_entity_poly.pdbx_seq_one_letter_code
_entity_poly.pdbx_strand_id
1 'polypeptide(L)'
;MKMRTDSSLWFLDSCDNDQLETLFNILTREKSGEYRLRERLSNCLEAQIYGDDYFKYSDRIALELQYQANEGVGDFLRMNQKDYRDILIDAIIQLNIPIMGIETVEQLEEELILTLNDRVIGIENAGIYSMPFDLLINEAFNEEIERSIVNRAIIPAIIFISLLRLSRSNNLDDLNKVIAKK
;
A
#
# COMPACT_ATOMS: atom_id res chain seq x y z
N MET A 1 -1.45 -11.59 21.98
CA MET A 1 -1.60 -10.36 21.19
C MET A 1 -2.75 -10.62 20.22
N LYS A 2 -3.88 -9.92 20.35
CA LYS A 2 -5.03 -10.13 19.46
C LYS A 2 -4.68 -9.42 18.16
N MET A 3 -4.31 -10.17 17.12
CA MET A 3 -4.17 -9.60 15.78
C MET A 3 -5.53 -8.98 15.45
N ARG A 4 -5.59 -7.65 15.37
CA ARG A 4 -6.79 -7.01 14.84
C ARG A 4 -6.78 -7.34 13.36
N THR A 5 -7.66 -8.24 12.95
CA THR A 5 -7.83 -8.55 11.54
C THR A 5 -8.43 -7.35 10.85
N ASP A 6 -7.59 -6.55 10.21
CA ASP A 6 -8.04 -5.53 9.28
C ASP A 6 -8.49 -6.24 8.00
N SER A 7 -9.81 -6.34 7.85
CA SER A 7 -10.42 -7.03 6.71
C SER A 7 -10.01 -6.40 5.38
N SER A 8 -9.61 -5.13 5.38
CA SER A 8 -9.13 -4.44 4.18
C SER A 8 -7.84 -5.05 3.66
N LEU A 9 -7.03 -5.71 4.49
CA LEU A 9 -5.75 -6.31 4.08
C LEU A 9 -5.83 -7.83 3.86
N TRP A 10 -6.97 -8.48 4.13
CA TRP A 10 -7.13 -9.94 3.94
C TRP A 10 -6.89 -10.42 2.50
N PHE A 11 -7.05 -9.55 1.51
CA PHE A 11 -6.77 -9.91 0.13
C PHE A 11 -5.29 -10.27 -0.11
N LEU A 12 -4.37 -9.83 0.76
CA LEU A 12 -2.95 -10.19 0.69
C LEU A 12 -2.72 -11.71 0.82
N ASP A 13 -3.60 -12.43 1.52
CA ASP A 13 -3.54 -13.89 1.65
C ASP A 13 -3.85 -14.63 0.33
N SER A 14 -4.21 -13.89 -0.72
CA SER A 14 -4.39 -14.41 -2.07
C SER A 14 -3.43 -13.78 -3.08
N CYS A 15 -2.49 -12.96 -2.64
CA CYS A 15 -1.38 -12.49 -3.48
C CYS A 15 -0.43 -13.64 -3.81
N ASP A 16 0.17 -13.56 -4.99
CA ASP A 16 1.31 -14.42 -5.31
C ASP A 16 2.56 -13.99 -4.53
N ASN A 17 3.57 -14.85 -4.54
CA ASN A 17 4.76 -14.65 -3.73
C ASN A 17 5.57 -13.42 -4.20
N ASP A 18 5.58 -13.12 -5.50
CA ASP A 18 6.34 -12.00 -6.08
C ASP A 18 5.69 -10.64 -5.71
N GLN A 19 4.36 -10.60 -5.67
CA GLN A 19 3.60 -9.46 -5.16
C GLN A 19 3.92 -9.21 -3.68
N LEU A 20 3.94 -10.28 -2.87
CA LEU A 20 4.26 -10.18 -1.45
C LEU A 20 5.73 -9.83 -1.21
N GLU A 21 6.65 -10.35 -2.02
CA GLU A 21 8.07 -9.97 -2.01
C GLU A 21 8.24 -8.47 -2.26
N THR A 22 7.53 -7.96 -3.27
CA THR A 22 7.57 -6.52 -3.61
C THR A 22 7.11 -5.68 -2.42
N LEU A 23 5.98 -6.03 -1.80
CA LEU A 23 5.48 -5.33 -0.62
C LEU A 23 6.43 -5.47 0.59
N PHE A 24 7.01 -6.66 0.80
CA PHE A 24 8.01 -6.90 1.83
C PHE A 24 9.22 -5.97 1.66
N ASN A 25 9.76 -5.89 0.44
CA ASN A 25 10.91 -5.03 0.13
C ASN A 25 10.54 -3.54 0.30
N ILE A 26 9.34 -3.14 -0.15
CA ILE A 26 8.81 -1.79 0.08
C ILE A 26 8.73 -1.43 1.56
N LEU A 27 8.45 -2.37 2.46
CA LEU A 27 8.35 -2.10 3.89
C LEU A 27 9.70 -2.22 4.62
N THR A 28 10.61 -3.06 4.13
CA THR A 28 11.86 -3.39 4.84
C THR A 28 13.10 -2.69 4.32
N ARG A 29 13.19 -2.35 3.03
CA ARG A 29 14.40 -1.79 2.40
C ARG A 29 14.27 -0.36 1.89
N GLU A 30 15.24 0.49 2.23
CA GLU A 30 15.44 1.78 1.58
C GLU A 30 15.81 1.60 0.09
N LYS A 31 15.73 2.69 -0.70
CA LYS A 31 16.15 2.69 -2.11
C LYS A 31 17.61 2.23 -2.31
N SER A 32 18.46 2.39 -1.29
CA SER A 32 19.85 1.92 -1.30
C SER A 32 20.01 0.41 -1.11
N GLY A 33 18.94 -0.31 -0.75
CA GLY A 33 18.96 -1.74 -0.43
C GLY A 33 19.16 -2.06 1.06
N GLU A 34 19.55 -1.07 1.86
CA GLU A 34 19.71 -1.17 3.33
C GLU A 34 18.36 -1.33 4.03
N TYR A 35 18.35 -2.03 5.17
CA TYR A 35 17.13 -2.15 5.98
C TYR A 35 16.71 -0.80 6.58
N ARG A 36 15.40 -0.54 6.60
CA ARG A 36 14.82 0.65 7.23
C ARG A 36 14.98 0.58 8.74
N LEU A 37 15.32 1.71 9.38
CA LEU A 37 15.55 1.76 10.82
C LEU A 37 14.35 1.35 11.69
N ARG A 38 13.12 1.53 11.19
CA ARG A 38 11.89 1.24 11.92
C ARG A 38 11.22 -0.07 11.51
N GLU A 39 11.88 -0.88 10.69
CA GLU A 39 11.31 -2.16 10.26
C GLU A 39 11.51 -3.27 11.30
N ARG A 40 10.54 -4.17 11.43
CA ARG A 40 10.59 -5.34 12.32
C ARG A 40 10.38 -6.65 11.59
N LEU A 41 9.90 -6.57 10.36
CA LEU A 41 9.42 -7.68 9.58
C LEU A 41 10.55 -8.63 9.20
N SER A 42 11.73 -8.12 8.85
CA SER A 42 12.88 -8.98 8.52
C SER A 42 13.39 -9.82 9.70
N ASN A 43 13.13 -9.35 10.92
CA ASN A 43 13.57 -9.97 12.17
C ASN A 43 12.45 -10.72 12.89
N CYS A 44 11.26 -10.83 12.30
CA CYS A 44 10.18 -11.61 12.89
C CYS A 44 10.47 -13.12 12.76
N LEU A 45 9.89 -13.91 13.67
CA LEU A 45 10.15 -15.36 13.72
C LEU A 45 9.75 -16.04 12.40
N GLU A 46 8.64 -15.62 11.82
CA GLU A 46 8.11 -16.19 10.59
C GLU A 46 9.03 -15.92 9.39
N ALA A 47 9.54 -14.69 9.24
CA ALA A 47 10.50 -14.37 8.18
C ALA A 47 11.81 -15.17 8.34
N GLN A 48 12.27 -15.38 9.59
CA GLN A 48 13.46 -16.19 9.86
C GLN A 48 13.27 -17.69 9.59
N ILE A 49 12.06 -18.22 9.78
CA ILE A 49 11.75 -19.64 9.56
C ILE A 49 11.44 -19.92 8.08
N TYR A 50 10.64 -19.06 7.45
CA TYR A 50 10.09 -19.31 6.12
C TYR A 50 10.89 -18.64 4.99
N GLY A 51 11.78 -17.69 5.30
CA GLY A 51 12.62 -17.04 4.30
C GLY A 51 11.78 -16.37 3.21
N ASP A 52 12.08 -16.65 1.95
CA ASP A 52 11.42 -16.01 0.79
C ASP A 52 10.03 -16.61 0.45
N ASP A 53 9.47 -17.48 1.31
CA ASP A 53 8.10 -17.97 1.20
C ASP A 53 7.13 -16.99 1.89
N TYR A 54 7.04 -15.79 1.32
CA TYR A 54 6.27 -14.65 1.84
C TYR A 54 4.78 -14.98 2.03
N PHE A 55 4.24 -15.88 1.22
CA PHE A 55 2.86 -16.36 1.35
C PHE A 55 2.55 -16.95 2.73
N LYS A 56 3.53 -17.59 3.40
CA LYS A 56 3.35 -18.16 4.74
C LYS A 56 3.23 -17.12 5.86
N TYR A 57 3.51 -15.86 5.56
CA TYR A 57 3.50 -14.77 6.55
C TYR A 57 3.02 -13.44 5.96
N SER A 58 2.09 -13.50 5.00
CA SER A 58 1.38 -12.34 4.43
C SER A 58 0.73 -11.47 5.51
N ASP A 59 0.24 -12.09 6.58
CA ASP A 59 -0.31 -11.45 7.76
C ASP A 59 0.74 -10.57 8.49
N ARG A 60 1.99 -11.01 8.54
CA ARG A 60 3.10 -10.24 9.10
C ARG A 60 3.47 -9.05 8.21
N ILE A 61 3.37 -9.20 6.90
CA ILE A 61 3.59 -8.10 5.95
C ILE A 61 2.52 -7.02 6.13
N ALA A 62 1.24 -7.40 6.19
CA ALA A 62 0.14 -6.48 6.52
C ALA A 62 0.36 -5.77 7.86
N LEU A 63 0.77 -6.55 8.87
CA LEU A 63 0.98 -6.05 10.22
C LEU A 63 2.11 -5.02 10.28
N GLU A 64 3.18 -5.23 9.51
CA GLU A 64 4.31 -4.29 9.46
C GLU A 64 3.88 -2.93 8.91
N LEU A 65 3.07 -2.90 7.85
CA LEU A 65 2.48 -1.66 7.32
C LEU A 65 1.74 -0.89 8.42
N GLN A 66 0.88 -1.60 9.17
CA GLN A 66 0.09 -1.01 10.25
C GLN A 66 0.93 -0.52 11.43
N TYR A 67 2.07 -1.16 11.70
CA TYR A 67 3.01 -0.72 12.73
C TYR A 67 3.83 0.49 12.30
N GLN A 68 4.35 0.48 11.07
CA GLN A 68 5.19 1.57 10.57
C GLN A 68 4.42 2.87 10.42
N ALA A 69 3.14 2.82 10.10
CA ALA A 69 2.27 4.00 9.96
C ALA A 69 1.99 4.74 11.28
N ASN A 70 2.47 4.23 12.42
CA ASN A 70 2.40 4.98 13.68
C ASN A 70 3.57 5.95 13.80
N GLU A 71 3.26 7.24 13.76
CA GLU A 71 4.26 8.31 13.83
C GLU A 71 4.91 8.41 15.22
N GLY A 72 4.15 8.15 16.29
CA GLY A 72 4.62 8.26 17.67
C GLY A 72 5.57 7.15 18.10
N VAL A 73 6.74 7.51 18.65
CA VAL A 73 7.71 6.55 19.26
C VAL A 73 7.04 5.70 20.35
N GLY A 74 6.11 6.29 21.13
CA GLY A 74 5.35 5.58 22.16
C GLY A 74 4.42 4.50 21.60
N ASP A 75 3.71 4.80 20.51
CA ASP A 75 2.82 3.84 19.83
C ASP A 75 3.61 2.76 19.09
N PHE A 76 4.75 3.14 18.52
CA PHE A 76 5.72 2.20 17.98
C PHE A 76 6.17 1.20 19.05
N LEU A 77 6.65 1.65 20.22
CA LEU A 77 7.10 0.76 21.30
C LEU A 77 5.97 -0.10 21.88
N ARG A 78 4.74 0.41 21.90
CA ARG A 78 3.55 -0.33 22.37
C ARG A 78 3.02 -1.32 21.35
N MET A 79 3.55 -1.32 20.13
CA MET A 79 3.07 -2.15 19.02
C MET A 79 1.57 -1.93 18.81
N ASN A 80 1.15 -0.66 18.81
CA ASN A 80 -0.20 -0.28 18.41
C ASN A 80 -0.29 -0.34 16.88
N GLN A 81 -1.41 -0.84 16.36
CA GLN A 81 -1.67 -0.95 14.92
C GLN A 81 -2.56 0.21 14.51
N LYS A 82 -2.26 0.87 13.38
CA LYS A 82 -3.16 1.81 12.73
C LYS A 82 -4.00 1.08 11.68
N ASP A 83 -5.29 1.38 11.59
CA ASP A 83 -6.18 0.74 10.60
C ASP A 83 -5.80 1.20 9.19
N TYR A 84 -5.82 0.28 8.21
CA TYR A 84 -5.39 0.55 6.84
C TYR A 84 -6.16 1.71 6.21
N ARG A 85 -7.47 1.81 6.48
CA ARG A 85 -8.27 2.95 6.05
C ARG A 85 -7.68 4.28 6.53
N ASP A 86 -7.26 4.36 7.80
CA ASP A 86 -6.69 5.59 8.36
C ASP A 86 -5.29 5.86 7.79
N ILE A 87 -4.49 4.81 7.54
CA ILE A 87 -3.18 4.94 6.87
C ILE A 87 -3.36 5.53 5.46
N LEU A 88 -4.36 5.03 4.72
CA LEU A 88 -4.67 5.49 3.38
C LEU A 88 -5.15 6.95 3.38
N ILE A 89 -6.01 7.32 4.33
CA ILE A 89 -6.49 8.71 4.49
C ILE A 89 -5.33 9.65 4.82
N ASP A 90 -4.47 9.30 5.78
CA ASP A 90 -3.29 10.09 6.13
C ASP A 90 -2.42 10.37 4.91
N ALA A 91 -2.16 9.34 4.11
CA ALA A 91 -1.34 9.47 2.93
C ALA A 91 -2.00 10.29 1.82
N ILE A 92 -3.30 10.14 1.61
CA ILE A 92 -4.07 10.98 0.68
C ILE A 92 -3.98 12.45 1.09
N ILE A 93 -4.11 12.75 2.39
CA ILE A 93 -3.95 14.11 2.93
C ILE A 93 -2.51 14.59 2.69
N GLN A 94 -1.50 13.77 2.98
CA GLN A 94 -0.09 14.09 2.75
C GLN A 94 0.22 14.39 1.27
N LEU A 95 -0.48 13.72 0.35
CA LEU A 95 -0.37 13.91 -1.09
C LEU A 95 -1.26 15.05 -1.62
N ASN A 96 -1.97 15.77 -0.74
CA ASN A 96 -2.91 16.83 -1.09
C ASN A 96 -3.96 16.38 -2.12
N ILE A 97 -4.47 15.15 -1.98
CA ILE A 97 -5.52 14.63 -2.86
C ILE A 97 -6.89 14.95 -2.24
N PRO A 98 -7.82 15.58 -2.99
CA PRO A 98 -9.12 15.95 -2.46
C PRO A 98 -9.99 14.70 -2.21
N ILE A 99 -10.58 14.61 -1.01
CA ILE A 99 -11.48 13.53 -0.62
C ILE A 99 -12.91 14.06 -0.46
N MET A 100 -13.77 13.86 -1.46
CA MET A 100 -15.17 14.27 -1.40
C MET A 100 -16.10 13.10 -1.70
N GLY A 101 -16.98 12.76 -0.74
CA GLY A 101 -18.00 11.73 -0.94
C GLY A 101 -17.48 10.29 -0.98
N ILE A 102 -16.30 10.05 -0.40
CA ILE A 102 -15.67 8.71 -0.40
C ILE A 102 -15.99 7.97 0.90
N GLU A 103 -16.57 6.77 0.77
CA GLU A 103 -17.07 5.98 1.90
C GLU A 103 -16.30 4.69 2.13
N THR A 104 -15.77 4.05 1.08
CA THR A 104 -15.09 2.74 1.17
C THR A 104 -13.57 2.84 1.04
N VAL A 105 -12.84 1.76 1.36
CA VAL A 105 -11.37 1.70 1.17
C VAL A 105 -11.04 1.63 -0.32
N GLU A 106 -11.80 0.84 -1.07
CA GLU A 106 -11.65 0.66 -2.51
C GLU A 106 -11.79 2.00 -3.25
N GLN A 107 -12.75 2.84 -2.86
CA GLN A 107 -12.93 4.18 -3.44
C GLN A 107 -11.75 5.11 -3.11
N LEU A 108 -11.17 5.03 -1.90
CA LEU A 108 -9.97 5.80 -1.55
C LEU A 108 -8.76 5.36 -2.37
N GLU A 109 -8.58 4.05 -2.56
CA GLU A 109 -7.50 3.48 -3.37
C GLU A 109 -7.63 3.87 -4.85
N GLU A 110 -8.85 3.84 -5.38
CA GLU A 110 -9.16 4.28 -6.74
C GLU A 110 -8.86 5.76 -6.93
N GLU A 111 -9.35 6.63 -6.03
CA GLU A 111 -9.11 8.07 -6.09
C GLU A 111 -7.62 8.42 -6.01
N LEU A 112 -6.87 7.73 -5.13
CA LEU A 112 -5.42 7.86 -5.02
C LEU A 112 -4.74 7.59 -6.36
N ILE A 113 -5.06 6.46 -7.00
CA ILE A 113 -4.40 6.04 -8.24
C ILE A 113 -4.82 6.91 -9.42
N LEU A 114 -6.11 7.25 -9.54
CA LEU A 114 -6.60 8.15 -10.60
C LEU A 114 -5.95 9.52 -10.51
N THR A 115 -5.90 10.12 -9.32
CA THR A 115 -5.28 11.44 -9.13
C THR A 115 -3.79 11.40 -9.45
N LEU A 116 -3.05 10.37 -9.03
CA LEU A 116 -1.64 10.25 -9.36
C LEU A 116 -1.42 10.02 -10.87
N ASN A 117 -2.26 9.20 -11.52
CA ASN A 117 -2.19 9.03 -12.98
C ASN A 117 -2.38 10.38 -13.69
N ASP A 118 -3.42 11.13 -13.32
CA ASP A 118 -3.73 12.43 -13.92
C ASP A 118 -2.58 13.44 -13.73
N ARG A 119 -1.96 13.45 -12.55
CA ARG A 119 -0.78 14.29 -12.27
C ARG A 119 0.41 13.92 -13.13
N VAL A 120 0.72 12.62 -13.28
CA VAL A 120 1.81 12.15 -14.13
C VAL A 120 1.57 12.51 -15.60
N ILE A 121 0.33 12.41 -16.07
CA ILE A 121 -0.05 12.70 -17.47
C ILE A 121 -0.15 14.22 -17.71
N GLY A 122 -0.45 14.99 -16.67
CA GLY A 122 -0.77 16.42 -16.75
C GLY A 122 -2.15 16.70 -17.33
N ILE A 123 -3.06 15.71 -17.32
CA ILE A 123 -4.42 15.82 -17.84
C ILE A 123 -5.36 15.17 -16.84
N GLU A 124 -6.34 15.93 -16.34
CA GLU A 124 -7.39 15.41 -15.46
C GLU A 124 -8.36 14.49 -16.21
N ASN A 125 -8.80 13.43 -15.53
CA ASN A 125 -9.74 12.44 -16.04
C ASN A 125 -9.26 11.76 -17.34
N ALA A 126 -7.98 11.41 -17.41
CA ALA A 126 -7.43 10.74 -18.59
C ALA A 126 -8.05 9.34 -18.83
N GLY A 127 -8.79 8.80 -17.86
CA GLY A 127 -9.35 7.45 -17.91
C GLY A 127 -8.28 6.35 -17.92
N ILE A 128 -7.04 6.71 -17.53
CA ILE A 128 -5.93 5.78 -17.36
C ILE A 128 -5.96 5.29 -15.93
N TYR A 129 -6.09 3.97 -15.76
CA TYR A 129 -6.20 3.33 -14.45
C TYR A 129 -4.88 2.71 -13.96
N SER A 130 -3.83 2.69 -14.79
CA SER A 130 -2.53 2.14 -14.37
C SER A 130 -1.33 2.75 -15.09
N MET A 131 -0.77 3.83 -14.54
CA MET A 131 0.62 4.19 -14.86
C MET A 131 1.59 3.21 -14.20
N PRO A 132 2.80 3.01 -14.77
CA PRO A 132 3.86 2.23 -14.14
C PRO A 132 4.12 2.69 -12.70
N PHE A 133 4.32 1.73 -11.79
CA PHE A 133 4.55 1.98 -10.37
C PHE A 133 5.63 3.04 -10.11
N ASP A 134 6.78 2.93 -10.79
CA ASP A 134 7.89 3.88 -10.61
C ASP A 134 7.52 5.33 -10.95
N LEU A 135 6.63 5.54 -11.93
CA LEU A 135 6.17 6.88 -12.29
C LEU A 135 5.24 7.45 -11.21
N LEU A 136 4.36 6.61 -10.65
CA LEU A 136 3.49 7.00 -9.55
C LEU A 136 4.29 7.33 -8.28
N ILE A 137 5.34 6.55 -8.00
CA ILE A 137 6.25 6.84 -6.89
C ILE A 137 6.99 8.16 -7.11
N ASN A 138 7.51 8.41 -8.32
CA ASN A 138 8.20 9.66 -8.61
C ASN A 138 7.30 10.88 -8.48
N GLU A 139 6.03 10.78 -8.88
CA GLU A 139 5.04 11.84 -8.69
C GLU A 139 4.66 12.03 -7.22
N ALA A 140 4.48 10.94 -6.49
CA ALA A 140 4.09 11.00 -5.09
C ALA A 140 5.21 11.53 -4.18
N PHE A 141 6.49 11.35 -4.53
CA PHE A 141 7.62 11.72 -3.69
C PHE A 141 7.99 13.20 -3.84
N ASN A 142 7.73 13.97 -2.79
CA ASN A 142 8.21 15.34 -2.62
C ASN A 142 9.26 15.42 -1.48
N GLU A 143 9.89 16.59 -1.30
CA GLU A 143 10.92 16.79 -0.26
C GLU A 143 10.44 16.42 1.16
N GLU A 144 9.17 16.62 1.47
CA GLU A 144 8.62 16.33 2.80
C GLU A 144 8.51 14.81 3.02
N ILE A 145 7.99 14.09 2.03
CA ILE A 145 7.88 12.63 2.04
C ILE A 145 9.27 11.99 2.09
N GLU A 146 10.23 12.52 1.36
CA GLU A 146 11.62 12.02 1.38
C GLU A 146 12.30 12.20 2.74
N ARG A 147 11.98 13.26 3.47
CA ARG A 147 12.52 13.51 4.82
C ARG A 147 11.84 12.66 5.91
N SER A 148 10.61 12.20 5.66
CA SER A 148 9.86 11.40 6.63
C SER A 148 10.25 9.92 6.58
N ILE A 149 10.86 9.43 7.67
CA ILE A 149 11.23 8.02 7.84
C ILE A 149 10.01 7.09 7.67
N VAL A 150 8.82 7.55 8.07
CA VAL A 150 7.56 6.79 7.95
C VAL A 150 7.05 6.83 6.51
N ASN A 151 6.90 8.02 5.92
CA ASN A 151 6.24 8.16 4.62
C ASN A 151 7.06 7.54 3.48
N ARG A 152 8.40 7.45 3.61
CA ARG A 152 9.25 6.71 2.66
C ARG A 152 8.93 5.21 2.54
N ALA A 153 8.26 4.62 3.53
CA ALA A 153 7.79 3.24 3.48
C ALA A 153 6.29 3.16 3.16
N ILE A 154 5.49 4.01 3.83
CA ILE A 154 4.04 3.95 3.75
C ILE A 154 3.51 4.37 2.38
N ILE A 155 4.00 5.47 1.80
CA ILE A 155 3.48 5.98 0.52
C ILE A 155 3.69 4.98 -0.62
N PRO A 156 4.87 4.35 -0.80
CA PRO A 156 4.99 3.30 -1.80
C PRO A 156 4.13 2.07 -1.51
N ALA A 157 3.99 1.68 -0.23
CA ALA A 157 3.24 0.48 0.15
C ALA A 157 1.75 0.62 -0.19
N ILE A 158 1.14 1.75 0.14
CA ILE A 158 -0.27 2.00 -0.18
C ILE A 158 -0.49 2.10 -1.70
N ILE A 159 0.43 2.74 -2.46
CA ILE A 159 0.29 2.85 -3.92
C ILE A 159 0.34 1.46 -4.53
N PHE A 160 1.27 0.62 -4.07
CA PHE A 160 1.39 -0.76 -4.52
C PHE A 160 0.15 -1.58 -4.17
N ILE A 161 -0.36 -1.49 -2.94
CA ILE A 161 -1.60 -2.17 -2.51
C ILE A 161 -2.80 -1.73 -3.34
N SER A 162 -2.98 -0.43 -3.58
CA SER A 162 -4.05 0.11 -4.42
C SER A 162 -3.97 -0.44 -5.85
N LEU A 163 -2.79 -0.49 -6.45
CA LEU A 163 -2.58 -1.10 -7.76
C LEU A 163 -2.93 -2.59 -7.77
N LEU A 164 -2.52 -3.35 -6.74
CA LEU A 164 -2.87 -4.76 -6.62
C LEU A 164 -4.38 -4.95 -6.56
N ARG A 165 -5.11 -4.14 -5.76
CA ARG A 165 -6.57 -4.28 -5.66
C ARG A 165 -7.29 -3.85 -6.94
N LEU A 166 -6.87 -2.74 -7.55
CA LEU A 166 -7.43 -2.30 -8.84
C LEU A 166 -7.24 -3.35 -9.94
N SER A 167 -6.05 -3.97 -10.01
CA SER A 167 -5.77 -5.03 -10.99
C SER A 167 -6.70 -6.25 -10.85
N ARG A 168 -7.16 -6.53 -9.62
CA ARG A 168 -8.11 -7.60 -9.31
C ARG A 168 -9.56 -7.21 -9.58
N SER A 169 -9.92 -5.97 -9.29
CA SER A 169 -11.26 -5.41 -9.55
C SER A 169 -11.56 -5.35 -11.06
N ASN A 170 -10.57 -4.95 -11.86
CA ASN A 170 -10.65 -4.96 -13.33
C ASN A 170 -10.79 -6.37 -13.92
N ASN A 171 -10.69 -7.43 -13.09
CA ASN A 171 -10.88 -8.83 -13.48
C ASN A 171 -12.25 -9.43 -13.09
N LEU A 172 -13.23 -8.64 -12.61
CA LEU A 172 -14.60 -9.14 -12.37
C LEU A 172 -15.73 -8.40 -13.12
N ASP A 173 -15.55 -7.15 -13.53
CA ASP A 173 -16.62 -6.37 -14.16
C ASP A 173 -16.48 -6.15 -15.68
N ASP A 174 -15.26 -6.23 -16.23
CA ASP A 174 -15.06 -6.02 -17.66
C ASP A 174 -15.40 -7.25 -18.52
N LEU A 175 -15.33 -8.47 -17.97
CA LEU A 175 -15.82 -9.67 -18.69
C LEU A 175 -17.35 -9.70 -18.78
N ASN A 176 -18.06 -9.22 -17.75
CA ASN A 176 -19.53 -9.23 -17.74
C ASN A 176 -20.13 -8.07 -18.56
N LYS A 177 -19.44 -6.92 -18.66
CA LYS A 177 -19.85 -5.82 -19.54
C LYS A 177 -19.58 -6.11 -21.03
N VAL A 178 -18.60 -6.95 -21.34
CA VAL A 178 -18.31 -7.38 -22.72
C VAL A 178 -19.19 -8.56 -23.16
N ILE A 179 -19.66 -9.42 -22.24
CA ILE A 179 -20.52 -10.58 -22.57
C ILE A 179 -22.03 -10.25 -22.50
N ALA A 180 -22.46 -9.18 -21.83
CA ALA A 180 -23.88 -8.78 -21.77
C ALA A 180 -24.32 -7.76 -22.84
N LYS A 181 -23.53 -7.55 -23.90
CA LYS A 181 -23.99 -6.89 -25.15
C LYS A 181 -23.80 -7.82 -26.35
N LYS A 182 -24.64 -8.85 -26.41
CA LYS A 182 -25.14 -9.45 -27.64
C LYS A 182 -26.58 -9.91 -27.44
#